data_AF-A0A2V5TH81-F1
#
_entry.id   AF-A0A2V5TH81-F1
#
_cell.length_a   1.000
_cell.length_b   1.000
_cell.length_c   1.000
_cell.angle_alpha   90.00
_cell.angle_beta   90.00
_cell.angle_gamma   90.00
#
_symmetry.space_group_name_H-M   'P 1'
#
loop_
_entity.id
_entity.type
_entity.pdbx_description
1 polymer ?
#
loop_
_entity_poly.entity_id
_entity_poly.type
_entity_poly.pdbx_seq_one_letter_code
_entity_poly.pdbx_strand_id
1 'polypeptide(L)'
;MTDKIEHQREKTSLVRALGPIDATMIVIGSMIGSGIFITSAESSRLSGAPGWLLLAWAVAGLLTITGALCCSELATMMPRAGGVYVFLREAYGHSIGFLYGWTLFLVIQTGTIAAVAIAFAKFLSVFVTAVSPDNYLIAPISLGGYAISLSTEQLVAIVLIALLTWSNTRGLEVGKIIQNTFTFAKIAALAAVVVIGLSLGWKANSAALSSAWWNSWANGWNPQVAQPGFTIVGGLALALLFGRSMVGPLFAQTAWTNVTFVGSEVRDPGKNLVRALVGGCGIVVVL
;
A
#
# COMPACT_ATOMS: atom_id res chain seq x y z
N MET A 1 46.95 -5.27 -9.33
CA MET A 1 46.14 -4.48 -8.37
C MET A 1 44.64 -4.63 -8.67
N THR A 2 44.27 -4.71 -9.96
CA THR A 2 42.94 -5.03 -10.48
C THR A 2 42.39 -6.38 -10.00
N ASP A 3 43.16 -7.46 -10.06
CA ASP A 3 42.71 -8.80 -9.59
C ASP A 3 42.37 -8.85 -8.10
N LYS A 4 43.11 -8.12 -7.25
CA LYS A 4 42.82 -8.07 -5.80
C LYS A 4 41.53 -7.30 -5.50
N ILE A 5 41.18 -6.32 -6.33
CA ILE A 5 39.95 -5.53 -6.21
C ILE A 5 38.74 -6.34 -6.69
N GLU A 6 38.88 -7.11 -7.77
CA GLU A 6 37.84 -8.04 -8.24
C GLU A 6 37.60 -9.18 -7.23
N HIS A 7 38.65 -9.76 -6.66
CA HIS A 7 38.53 -10.83 -5.69
C HIS A 7 37.96 -10.37 -4.33
N GLN A 8 38.16 -9.10 -3.94
CA GLN A 8 37.47 -8.51 -2.77
C GLN A 8 35.99 -8.16 -3.06
N ARG A 9 35.65 -7.74 -4.28
CA ARG A 9 34.25 -7.53 -4.71
C ARG A 9 33.44 -8.82 -4.71
N GLU A 10 34.05 -9.95 -5.09
CA GLU A 10 33.40 -11.26 -5.06
C GLU A 10 32.98 -11.67 -3.63
N LYS A 11 33.87 -11.48 -2.64
CA LYS A 11 33.61 -11.80 -1.22
C LYS A 11 32.58 -10.90 -0.52
N THR A 12 32.21 -9.76 -1.11
CA THR A 12 31.23 -8.81 -0.55
C THR A 12 29.94 -8.71 -1.38
N SER A 13 29.83 -9.50 -2.46
CA SER A 13 28.64 -9.52 -3.29
C SER A 13 27.52 -10.35 -2.65
N LEU A 14 26.30 -9.82 -2.64
CA LEU A 14 25.13 -10.53 -2.14
C LEU A 14 24.83 -11.75 -3.01
N VAL A 15 24.47 -12.87 -2.40
CA VAL A 15 24.18 -14.11 -3.11
C VAL A 15 22.90 -13.95 -3.94
N ARG A 16 22.98 -14.31 -5.22
CA ARG A 16 21.84 -14.32 -6.16
C ARG A 16 20.92 -15.51 -5.88
N ALA A 17 20.19 -15.45 -4.77
CA ALA A 17 19.35 -16.55 -4.30
C ALA A 17 17.90 -16.51 -4.82
N LEU A 18 17.37 -15.32 -5.13
CA LEU A 18 15.95 -15.13 -5.44
C LEU A 18 15.64 -15.44 -6.90
N GLY A 19 14.76 -16.41 -7.14
CA GLY A 19 14.24 -16.73 -8.47
C GLY A 19 13.15 -15.76 -8.96
N PRO A 20 12.62 -15.98 -10.18
CA PRO A 20 11.52 -15.18 -10.73
C PRO A 20 10.26 -15.24 -9.86
N ILE A 21 9.92 -16.43 -9.34
CA ILE A 21 8.74 -16.61 -8.49
C ILE A 21 8.94 -15.85 -7.18
N ASP A 22 10.12 -15.97 -6.56
CA ASP A 22 10.41 -15.27 -5.30
C ASP A 22 10.32 -13.75 -5.48
N ALA A 23 10.91 -13.21 -6.56
CA ALA A 23 10.84 -11.79 -6.87
C ALA A 23 9.39 -11.31 -7.12
N THR A 24 8.59 -12.08 -7.87
CA THR A 24 7.16 -11.77 -8.08
C THR A 24 6.36 -11.84 -6.78
N MET A 25 6.63 -12.84 -5.93
CA MET A 25 5.99 -12.98 -4.62
C MET A 25 6.36 -11.86 -3.67
N ILE A 26 7.57 -11.31 -3.76
CA ILE A 26 7.96 -10.09 -3.02
C ILE A 26 7.11 -8.90 -3.46
N VAL A 27 6.87 -8.73 -4.76
CA VAL A 27 5.98 -7.66 -5.28
C VAL A 27 4.56 -7.87 -4.78
N ILE A 28 3.96 -9.03 -5.04
CA ILE A 28 2.58 -9.34 -4.65
C ILE A 28 2.39 -9.20 -3.13
N GLY A 29 3.28 -9.82 -2.35
CA GLY A 29 3.21 -9.80 -0.89
C GLY A 29 3.48 -8.43 -0.26
N SER A 30 4.22 -7.55 -0.95
CA SER A 30 4.44 -6.17 -0.51
C SER A 30 3.25 -5.27 -0.81
N MET A 31 2.60 -5.44 -1.97
CA MET A 31 1.46 -4.62 -2.38
C MET A 31 0.18 -5.00 -1.63
N ILE A 32 -0.10 -6.30 -1.43
CA ILE A 32 -1.32 -6.76 -0.77
C ILE A 32 -1.25 -6.45 0.73
N GLY A 33 -1.82 -5.30 1.09
CA GLY A 33 -1.86 -4.78 2.45
C GLY A 33 -3.28 -4.62 2.99
N SER A 34 -3.38 -3.89 4.11
CA SER A 34 -4.67 -3.49 4.70
C SER A 34 -5.43 -2.47 3.85
N GLY A 35 -4.76 -1.83 2.88
CA GLY A 35 -5.33 -0.77 2.03
C GLY A 35 -6.65 -1.18 1.39
N ILE A 36 -6.72 -2.33 0.73
CA ILE A 36 -7.94 -2.83 0.04
C ILE A 36 -9.17 -2.90 0.97
N PHE A 37 -8.97 -3.26 2.24
CA PHE A 37 -10.04 -3.44 3.22
C PHE A 37 -10.56 -2.12 3.80
N ILE A 38 -9.79 -1.03 3.68
CA ILE A 38 -10.11 0.26 4.31
C ILE A 38 -10.50 1.30 3.27
N THR A 39 -9.67 1.42 2.23
CA THR A 39 -9.75 2.55 1.30
C THR A 39 -10.92 2.41 0.33
N SER A 40 -11.32 1.18 -0.02
CA SER A 40 -12.46 0.92 -0.91
C SER A 40 -13.75 1.58 -0.42
N ALA A 41 -14.05 1.46 0.89
CA ALA A 41 -15.25 2.05 1.47
C ALA A 41 -15.18 3.59 1.49
N GLU A 42 -14.00 4.16 1.73
CA GLU A 42 -13.80 5.62 1.72
C GLU A 42 -13.91 6.21 0.31
N SER A 43 -13.24 5.59 -0.67
CA SER A 43 -13.33 5.96 -2.08
C SER A 43 -14.74 5.80 -2.63
N SER A 44 -15.48 4.79 -2.18
CA SER A 44 -16.88 4.58 -2.57
C SER A 44 -17.78 5.72 -2.05
N ARG A 45 -17.60 6.17 -0.80
CA ARG A 45 -18.36 7.32 -0.26
C ARG A 45 -18.08 8.62 -1.01
N LEU A 46 -16.84 8.83 -1.45
CA LEU A 46 -16.46 10.02 -2.21
C LEU A 46 -17.06 10.04 -3.63
N SER A 47 -17.13 8.89 -4.30
CA SER A 47 -17.58 8.79 -5.70
C SER A 47 -19.07 8.47 -5.86
N GLY A 48 -19.68 7.78 -4.90
CA GLY A 48 -21.14 7.58 -4.80
C GLY A 48 -21.74 6.56 -5.77
N ALA A 49 -20.95 5.91 -6.62
CA ALA A 49 -21.44 4.85 -7.50
C ALA A 49 -20.40 3.74 -7.72
N PRO A 50 -20.83 2.46 -7.89
CA PRO A 50 -19.92 1.34 -8.10
C PRO A 50 -19.02 1.50 -9.34
N GLY A 51 -19.55 2.02 -10.45
CA GLY A 51 -18.78 2.21 -11.68
C GLY A 51 -17.62 3.20 -11.49
N TRP A 52 -17.84 4.28 -10.74
CA TRP A 52 -16.78 5.24 -10.41
C TRP A 52 -15.72 4.63 -9.49
N LEU A 53 -16.11 3.81 -8.52
CA LEU A 53 -15.13 3.10 -7.67
C LEU A 53 -14.24 2.18 -8.51
N LEU A 54 -14.83 1.34 -9.36
CA LEU A 54 -14.08 0.42 -10.22
C LEU A 54 -13.19 1.17 -11.22
N LEU A 55 -13.68 2.30 -11.77
CA LEU A 55 -12.87 3.16 -12.62
C LEU A 55 -11.67 3.73 -11.86
N ALA A 56 -11.84 4.17 -10.62
CA ALA A 56 -10.72 4.66 -9.80
C ALA A 56 -9.67 3.57 -9.56
N TRP A 57 -10.10 2.33 -9.29
CA TRP A 57 -9.21 1.17 -9.17
C TRP A 57 -8.48 0.84 -10.47
N ALA A 58 -9.18 0.85 -11.60
CA ALA A 58 -8.61 0.59 -12.91
C ALA A 58 -7.59 1.67 -13.33
N VAL A 59 -7.90 2.95 -13.10
CA VAL A 59 -6.97 4.05 -13.39
C VAL A 59 -5.75 3.98 -12.49
N ALA A 60 -5.92 3.72 -11.20
CA ALA A 60 -4.78 3.51 -10.29
C ALA A 60 -3.94 2.30 -10.74
N GLY A 61 -4.57 1.21 -11.19
CA GLY A 61 -3.91 0.03 -11.72
C GLY A 61 -3.08 0.30 -12.96
N LEU A 62 -3.63 1.07 -13.89
CA LEU A 62 -2.92 1.51 -15.07
C LEU A 62 -1.70 2.34 -14.70
N LEU A 63 -1.85 3.32 -13.81
CA LEU A 63 -0.73 4.15 -13.32
C LEU A 63 0.35 3.30 -12.64
N THR A 64 -0.05 2.32 -11.82
CA THR A 64 0.85 1.38 -11.15
C THR A 64 1.64 0.54 -12.15
N ILE A 65 0.98 -0.04 -13.16
CA ILE A 65 1.63 -0.87 -14.18
C ILE A 65 2.57 -0.03 -15.06
N THR A 66 2.15 1.18 -15.46
CA THR A 66 3.01 2.11 -16.20
C THR A 66 4.24 2.50 -15.37
N GLY A 67 4.07 2.80 -14.09
CA GLY A 67 5.18 3.06 -13.18
C GLY A 67 6.12 1.86 -13.04
N ALA A 68 5.57 0.65 -12.94
CA ALA A 68 6.33 -0.59 -12.85
C ALA A 68 7.13 -0.86 -14.14
N LEU A 69 6.58 -0.56 -15.32
CA LEU A 69 7.31 -0.64 -16.59
C LEU A 69 8.52 0.30 -16.61
N CYS A 70 8.32 1.59 -16.33
CA CYS A 70 9.41 2.57 -16.28
C CYS A 70 10.47 2.19 -15.24
N CYS A 71 10.04 1.74 -14.06
CA CYS A 71 10.96 1.35 -13.00
C CYS A 71 11.71 0.05 -13.33
N SER A 72 11.11 -0.85 -14.11
CA SER A 72 11.77 -2.10 -14.52
C SER A 72 12.98 -1.84 -15.43
N GLU A 73 12.93 -0.82 -16.29
CA GLU A 73 14.09 -0.40 -17.08
C GLU A 73 15.24 0.07 -16.15
N LEU A 74 14.93 0.92 -15.17
CA LEU A 74 15.94 1.36 -14.19
C LEU A 74 16.49 0.22 -13.35
N ALA A 75 15.62 -0.67 -12.87
CA ALA A 75 15.96 -1.81 -12.03
C ALA A 75 16.82 -2.85 -12.76
N THR A 76 16.61 -3.01 -14.07
CA THR A 76 17.41 -3.92 -14.90
C THR A 76 18.75 -3.31 -15.31
N MET A 77 18.81 -1.99 -15.57
CA MET A 77 20.07 -1.28 -15.83
C MET A 77 20.96 -1.21 -14.59
N MET A 78 20.37 -1.08 -13.39
CA MET A 78 21.09 -0.93 -12.13
C MET A 78 20.63 -1.97 -11.09
N PRO A 79 20.90 -3.27 -11.27
CA PRO A 79 20.45 -4.36 -10.39
C PRO A 79 21.32 -4.46 -9.14
N ARG A 80 21.40 -3.36 -8.39
CA ARG A 80 22.16 -3.16 -7.16
C ARG A 80 21.21 -3.16 -5.96
N ALA A 81 21.74 -3.50 -4.78
CA ALA A 81 21.00 -3.28 -3.54
C ALA A 81 20.78 -1.78 -3.32
N GLY A 82 19.56 -1.42 -2.89
CA GLY A 82 19.18 -0.03 -2.57
C GLY A 82 18.08 0.57 -3.44
N GLY A 83 17.62 -0.11 -4.49
CA GLY A 83 16.40 0.24 -5.21
C GLY A 83 16.33 1.69 -5.71
N VAL A 84 15.18 2.33 -5.50
CA VAL A 84 14.90 3.71 -5.96
C VAL A 84 15.94 4.73 -5.47
N TYR A 85 16.52 4.53 -4.28
CA TYR A 85 17.59 5.39 -3.79
C TYR A 85 18.80 5.40 -4.73
N VAL A 86 19.19 4.22 -5.25
CA VAL A 86 20.31 4.11 -6.20
C VAL A 86 19.99 4.84 -7.49
N PHE A 87 18.76 4.71 -8.00
CA PHE A 87 18.34 5.35 -9.25
C PHE A 87 18.40 6.88 -9.15
N LEU A 88 17.86 7.43 -8.07
CA LEU A 88 17.85 8.88 -7.85
C LEU A 88 19.25 9.43 -7.57
N ARG A 89 20.07 8.70 -6.82
CA ARG A 89 21.46 9.09 -6.57
C ARG A 89 22.30 9.09 -7.85
N GLU A 90 22.13 8.11 -8.72
CA GLU A 90 22.88 8.02 -9.98
C GLU A 90 22.42 9.09 -10.97
N ALA A 91 21.11 9.35 -11.05
CA ALA A 91 20.55 10.32 -11.98
C ALA A 91 20.79 11.79 -11.58
N TYR A 92 20.73 12.09 -10.28
CA TYR A 92 20.71 13.48 -9.77
C TYR A 92 21.78 13.80 -8.71
N GLY A 93 22.65 12.84 -8.40
CA GLY A 93 23.75 13.01 -7.45
C GLY A 93 23.36 12.77 -5.99
N HIS A 94 24.35 12.94 -5.11
CA HIS A 94 24.29 12.57 -3.70
C HIS A 94 23.25 13.35 -2.89
N SER A 95 22.99 14.62 -3.21
CA SER A 95 22.03 15.47 -2.51
C SER A 95 20.59 14.96 -2.66
N ILE A 96 20.18 14.63 -3.88
CA ILE A 96 18.84 14.09 -4.17
C ILE A 96 18.71 12.66 -3.65
N GLY A 97 19.75 11.84 -3.77
CA GLY A 97 19.79 10.53 -3.12
C GLY A 97 19.59 10.64 -1.60
N PHE A 98 20.30 11.56 -0.94
CA PHE A 98 20.14 11.83 0.49
C PHE A 98 18.71 12.29 0.84
N LEU A 99 18.16 13.24 0.08
CA LEU A 99 16.81 13.74 0.29
C LEU A 99 15.77 12.62 0.18
N TYR A 100 15.92 11.73 -0.81
CA TYR A 100 15.06 10.55 -0.92
C TYR A 100 15.23 9.59 0.26
N GLY A 101 16.47 9.32 0.70
CA GLY A 101 16.70 8.50 1.89
C GLY A 101 16.07 9.09 3.15
N TRP A 102 16.15 10.41 3.31
CA TRP A 102 15.53 11.15 4.42
C TRP A 102 14.00 11.04 4.38
N THR A 103 13.38 11.26 3.22
CA THR A 103 11.91 11.14 3.08
C THR A 103 11.46 9.69 3.24
N LEU A 104 12.19 8.73 2.67
CA LEU A 104 11.89 7.31 2.80
C LEU A 104 11.86 6.90 4.27
N PHE A 105 12.85 7.31 5.06
CA PHE A 105 12.96 6.93 6.47
C PHE A 105 11.96 7.69 7.37
N LEU A 106 12.00 9.03 7.37
CA LEU A 106 11.24 9.83 8.35
C LEU A 106 9.78 10.04 7.98
N VAL A 107 9.42 9.97 6.69
CA VAL A 107 8.08 10.32 6.22
C VAL A 107 7.35 9.09 5.70
N ILE A 108 7.90 8.43 4.68
CA ILE A 108 7.20 7.37 3.94
C ILE A 108 7.05 6.11 4.81
N GLN A 109 8.15 5.53 5.29
CA GLN A 109 8.09 4.28 6.05
C GLN A 109 7.48 4.51 7.43
N THR A 110 7.88 5.57 8.12
CA THR A 110 7.34 5.91 9.44
C THR A 110 5.82 6.16 9.38
N GLY A 111 5.35 6.94 8.40
CA GLY A 111 3.93 7.19 8.20
C GLY A 111 3.14 5.94 7.80
N THR A 112 3.71 5.09 6.95
CA THR A 112 3.07 3.82 6.54
C THR A 112 2.90 2.88 7.72
N ILE A 113 3.93 2.73 8.57
CA ILE A 113 3.87 1.89 9.78
C ILE A 113 2.79 2.42 10.73
N ALA A 114 2.75 3.74 10.97
CA ALA A 114 1.73 4.35 11.83
C ALA A 114 0.30 4.14 11.27
N ALA A 115 0.10 4.37 9.97
CA ALA A 115 -1.19 4.20 9.32
C ALA A 115 -1.69 2.74 9.41
N VAL A 116 -0.81 1.76 9.20
CA VAL A 116 -1.15 0.33 9.31
C VAL A 116 -1.46 -0.08 10.75
N ALA A 117 -0.75 0.48 11.74
CA ALA A 117 -1.03 0.21 13.15
C ALA A 117 -2.38 0.78 13.61
N ILE A 118 -2.73 2.00 13.17
CA ILE A 118 -4.05 2.60 13.40
C ILE A 118 -5.15 1.79 12.70
N ALA A 119 -4.91 1.37 11.46
CA ALA A 119 -5.81 0.47 10.74
C ALA A 119 -6.10 -0.82 11.53
N PHE A 120 -5.08 -1.44 12.12
CA PHE A 120 -5.27 -2.61 12.98
C PHE A 120 -6.15 -2.28 14.19
N ALA A 121 -5.86 -1.19 14.90
CA ALA A 121 -6.64 -0.77 16.06
C ALA A 121 -8.11 -0.48 15.71
N LYS A 122 -8.36 0.11 14.54
CA LYS A 122 -9.70 0.36 13.99
C LYS A 122 -10.47 -0.92 13.64
N PHE A 123 -9.80 -1.98 13.20
CA PHE A 123 -10.47 -3.28 13.03
C PHE A 123 -10.68 -3.98 14.37
N LEU A 124 -9.77 -3.83 15.33
CA LEU A 124 -9.92 -4.37 16.67
C LEU A 124 -11.10 -3.75 17.43
N SER A 125 -11.37 -2.46 17.24
CA SER A 125 -12.48 -1.75 17.89
C SER A 125 -13.86 -2.33 17.57
N VAL A 126 -14.00 -3.02 16.42
CA VAL A 126 -15.23 -3.74 16.06
C VAL A 126 -15.53 -4.88 17.04
N PHE A 127 -14.50 -5.49 17.61
CA PHE A 127 -14.62 -6.61 18.55
C PHE A 127 -14.45 -6.18 20.01
N VAL A 128 -13.62 -5.18 20.25
CA VAL A 128 -13.29 -4.67 21.58
C VAL A 128 -13.69 -3.20 21.65
N THR A 129 -14.93 -2.94 22.06
CA THR A 129 -15.51 -1.59 22.10
C THR A 129 -14.78 -0.61 23.02
N ALA A 130 -13.97 -1.12 23.95
CA ALA A 130 -13.08 -0.31 24.78
C ALA A 130 -11.98 0.40 23.97
N VAL A 131 -11.58 -0.17 22.82
CA VAL A 131 -10.69 0.46 21.85
C VAL A 131 -11.55 1.34 20.97
N SER A 132 -11.40 2.64 21.10
CA SER A 132 -12.19 3.61 20.33
C SER A 132 -11.37 4.87 20.07
N PRO A 133 -11.54 5.51 18.89
CA PRO A 133 -10.94 6.82 18.62
C PRO A 133 -11.50 7.91 19.54
N ASP A 134 -12.73 7.73 20.04
CA ASP A 134 -13.42 8.70 20.90
C ASP A 134 -13.12 8.50 22.40
N ASN A 135 -12.50 7.37 22.77
CA ASN A 135 -12.14 7.08 24.15
C ASN A 135 -10.72 7.59 24.44
N TYR A 136 -10.62 8.80 24.99
CA TYR A 136 -9.36 9.50 25.24
C TYR A 136 -8.77 9.20 26.62
N LEU A 137 -7.49 8.81 26.64
CA LEU A 137 -6.64 8.78 27.84
C LEU A 137 -6.02 10.15 28.11
N ILE A 138 -5.63 10.84 27.04
CA ILE A 138 -5.21 12.25 27.06
C ILE A 138 -6.12 12.99 26.10
N ALA A 139 -6.95 13.88 26.65
CA ALA A 139 -7.88 14.68 25.87
C ALA A 139 -7.13 15.58 24.85
N PRO A 140 -7.75 15.92 23.70
CA PRO A 140 -7.10 16.76 22.69
C PRO A 140 -6.68 18.13 23.23
N ILE A 141 -5.38 18.37 23.25
CA ILE A 141 -4.78 19.67 23.57
C ILE A 141 -4.53 20.39 22.26
N SER A 142 -5.31 21.44 21.99
CA SER A 142 -5.19 22.23 20.76
C SER A 142 -3.93 23.09 20.78
N LEU A 143 -3.12 22.94 19.73
CA LEU A 143 -1.91 23.70 19.43
C LEU A 143 -2.10 24.33 18.05
N GLY A 144 -3.03 25.29 17.96
CA GLY A 144 -3.39 25.95 16.70
C GLY A 144 -4.12 25.01 15.73
N GLY A 145 -3.52 24.75 14.57
CA GLY A 145 -4.07 23.85 13.54
C GLY A 145 -3.86 22.35 13.80
N TYR A 146 -3.24 22.00 14.93
CA TYR A 146 -2.92 20.61 15.30
C TYR A 146 -3.38 20.34 16.73
N ALA A 147 -3.80 19.11 17.02
CA ALA A 147 -4.15 18.70 18.37
C ALA A 147 -3.32 17.48 18.77
N ILE A 148 -2.70 17.55 19.96
CA ILE A 148 -2.03 16.40 20.57
C ILE A 148 -3.05 15.70 21.46
N SER A 149 -3.31 14.42 21.18
CA SER A 149 -4.22 13.57 21.95
C SER A 149 -3.67 12.16 22.05
N LEU A 150 -4.19 11.39 23.01
CA LEU A 150 -3.94 9.96 23.12
C LEU A 150 -5.27 9.25 23.36
N SER A 151 -5.84 8.65 22.32
CA SER A 151 -6.97 7.73 22.42
C SER A 151 -6.51 6.31 22.71
N THR A 152 -7.44 5.47 23.17
CA THR A 152 -7.20 4.02 23.33
C THR A 152 -6.83 3.35 22.00
N GLU A 153 -7.38 3.81 20.87
CA GLU A 153 -6.99 3.37 19.53
C GLU A 153 -5.51 3.68 19.24
N GLN A 154 -5.07 4.90 19.54
CA GLN A 154 -3.67 5.31 19.37
C GLN A 154 -2.74 4.53 20.30
N LEU A 155 -3.16 4.27 21.54
CA LEU A 155 -2.37 3.46 22.47
C LEU A 155 -2.17 2.03 21.95
N VAL A 156 -3.21 1.38 21.45
CA VAL A 156 -3.11 0.04 20.84
C VAL A 156 -2.15 0.06 19.66
N ALA A 157 -2.22 1.06 18.80
CA ALA A 157 -1.31 1.21 17.67
C ALA A 157 0.15 1.36 18.13
N ILE A 158 0.42 2.17 19.15
CA ILE A 158 1.77 2.35 19.74
C ILE A 158 2.29 1.03 20.32
N VAL A 159 1.47 0.32 21.09
CA VAL A 159 1.83 -0.96 21.70
C VAL A 159 2.12 -1.99 20.61
N LEU A 160 1.29 -2.06 19.57
CA LEU A 160 1.50 -2.97 18.44
C LEU A 160 2.84 -2.69 17.73
N ILE A 161 3.15 -1.42 17.46
CA ILE A 161 4.43 -1.03 16.85
C ILE A 161 5.59 -1.48 17.75
N ALA A 162 5.55 -1.17 19.04
CA ALA A 162 6.60 -1.56 19.98
C ALA A 162 6.78 -3.09 20.04
N LEU A 163 5.68 -3.85 20.05
CA LEU A 163 5.70 -5.32 20.05
C LEU A 163 6.31 -5.88 18.76
N LEU A 164 5.91 -5.38 17.59
CA LEU A 164 6.44 -5.82 16.31
C LEU A 164 7.91 -5.42 16.15
N THR A 165 8.29 -4.21 16.58
CA THR A 165 9.71 -3.80 16.61
C THR A 165 10.52 -4.73 17.50
N TRP A 166 10.06 -5.02 18.71
CA TRP A 166 10.73 -5.96 19.61
C TRP A 166 10.80 -7.38 19.04
N SER A 167 9.75 -7.85 18.37
CA SER A 167 9.77 -9.15 17.70
C SER A 167 10.80 -9.19 16.56
N ASN A 168 10.95 -8.10 15.80
CA ASN A 168 11.92 -8.01 14.72
C ASN A 168 13.37 -7.98 15.22
N THR A 169 13.63 -7.55 16.46
CA THR A 169 14.98 -7.62 17.05
C THR A 169 15.36 -9.01 17.58
N ARG A 170 14.40 -9.93 17.75
CA ARG A 170 14.62 -11.29 18.28
C ARG A 170 15.10 -12.31 17.24
N GLY A 171 15.12 -11.96 15.96
CA GLY A 171 15.70 -12.79 14.90
C GLY A 171 14.79 -13.03 13.70
N LEU A 172 15.40 -13.43 12.58
CA LEU A 172 14.75 -13.55 11.27
C LEU A 172 13.72 -14.68 11.21
N GLU A 173 13.87 -15.75 12.00
CA GLU A 173 12.95 -16.90 11.99
C GLU A 173 11.55 -16.52 12.51
N VAL A 174 11.49 -15.77 13.60
CA VAL A 174 10.23 -15.28 14.18
C VAL A 174 9.54 -14.32 13.21
N GLY A 175 10.30 -13.38 12.64
CA GLY A 175 9.79 -12.45 11.63
C GLY A 175 9.21 -13.15 10.41
N LYS A 176 9.89 -14.21 9.92
CA LYS A 176 9.42 -15.02 8.79
C LYS A 176 8.09 -15.73 9.09
N ILE A 177 7.94 -16.32 10.27
CA ILE A 177 6.70 -17.03 10.66
C ILE A 177 5.54 -16.03 10.74
N ILE A 178 5.75 -14.88 11.39
CA ILE A 178 4.74 -13.82 11.51
C ILE A 178 4.32 -13.32 10.12
N GLN A 179 5.30 -12.98 9.28
CA GLN A 179 5.06 -12.50 7.92
C GLN A 179 4.26 -13.52 7.09
N ASN A 180 4.70 -14.77 7.04
CA ASN A 180 4.05 -15.81 6.24
C ASN A 180 2.61 -16.06 6.70
N THR A 181 2.39 -16.12 8.01
CA THR A 181 1.05 -16.31 8.59
C THR A 181 0.11 -15.17 8.19
N PHE A 182 0.56 -13.92 8.34
CA PHE A 182 -0.25 -12.76 7.96
C PHE A 182 -0.46 -12.65 6.45
N THR A 183 0.54 -12.99 5.63
CA THR A 183 0.38 -13.01 4.16
C THR A 183 -0.66 -14.03 3.74
N PHE A 184 -0.60 -15.26 4.26
CA PHE A 184 -1.60 -16.28 3.95
C PHE A 184 -3.00 -15.87 4.41
N ALA A 185 -3.13 -15.38 5.65
CA ALA A 185 -4.39 -14.92 6.20
C ALA A 185 -5.01 -13.79 5.36
N LYS A 186 -4.20 -12.82 4.91
CA LYS A 186 -4.66 -11.71 4.05
C LYS A 186 -5.16 -12.21 2.69
N ILE A 187 -4.40 -13.09 2.03
CA ILE A 187 -4.80 -13.66 0.73
C ILE A 187 -6.08 -14.49 0.87
N ALA A 188 -6.18 -15.32 1.91
CA ALA A 188 -7.36 -16.12 2.18
C ALA A 188 -8.60 -15.23 2.46
N ALA A 189 -8.44 -14.15 3.23
CA ALA A 189 -9.51 -13.18 3.47
C ALA A 189 -9.96 -12.49 2.17
N LEU A 190 -9.03 -12.11 1.30
CA LEU A 190 -9.32 -11.52 -0.01
C LEU A 190 -10.10 -12.49 -0.90
N ALA A 191 -9.63 -13.73 -1.01
CA ALA A 191 -10.32 -14.78 -1.76
C ALA A 191 -11.73 -15.05 -1.21
N ALA A 192 -11.90 -15.06 0.12
CA ALA A 192 -13.20 -15.21 0.75
C ALA A 192 -14.14 -14.04 0.40
N VAL A 193 -13.65 -12.80 0.43
CA VAL A 193 -14.42 -11.61 0.03
C VAL A 193 -14.86 -11.71 -1.44
N VAL A 194 -13.97 -12.15 -2.34
CA VAL A 194 -14.31 -12.35 -3.76
C VAL A 194 -15.41 -13.41 -3.92
N VAL A 195 -15.26 -14.58 -3.28
CA VAL A 195 -16.25 -15.67 -3.38
C VAL A 195 -17.60 -15.25 -2.79
N ILE A 196 -17.61 -14.60 -1.62
CA ILE A 196 -18.83 -14.09 -0.99
C ILE A 196 -19.48 -13.04 -1.89
N GLY A 197 -18.70 -12.07 -2.38
CA GLY A 197 -19.17 -11.01 -3.28
C GLY A 197 -19.81 -11.57 -4.56
N LEU A 198 -19.15 -12.53 -5.22
CA LEU A 198 -19.70 -13.19 -6.40
C LEU A 198 -20.95 -14.00 -6.05
N SER A 199 -20.99 -14.73 -4.93
CA SER A 199 -22.18 -15.53 -4.57
C SER A 199 -23.41 -14.69 -4.24
N LEU A 200 -23.24 -13.53 -3.59
CA LEU A 200 -24.32 -12.64 -3.17
C LEU A 200 -24.70 -11.61 -4.24
N GLY A 201 -23.76 -11.24 -5.12
CA GLY A 201 -23.93 -10.22 -6.15
C GLY A 201 -24.94 -10.57 -7.25
N TRP A 202 -25.31 -11.84 -7.40
CA TRP A 202 -26.33 -12.27 -8.37
C TRP A 202 -27.77 -12.15 -7.84
N LYS A 203 -27.95 -11.86 -6.55
CA LYS A 203 -29.30 -11.69 -5.98
C LYS A 203 -29.91 -10.39 -6.48
N ALA A 204 -31.21 -10.40 -6.81
CA ALA A 204 -31.93 -9.23 -7.34
C ALA A 204 -31.85 -7.98 -6.44
N ASN A 205 -31.78 -8.18 -5.11
CA ASN A 205 -31.65 -7.10 -4.13
C ASN A 205 -30.19 -6.71 -3.82
N SER A 206 -29.21 -7.23 -4.56
CA SER A 206 -27.81 -6.87 -4.34
C SER A 206 -27.52 -5.46 -4.86
N ALA A 207 -26.61 -4.76 -4.19
CA ALA A 207 -26.12 -3.46 -4.65
C ALA A 207 -25.55 -3.50 -6.08
N ALA A 208 -25.02 -4.66 -6.53
CA ALA A 208 -24.55 -4.82 -7.90
C ALA A 208 -25.67 -4.65 -8.94
N LEU A 209 -26.90 -5.08 -8.63
CA LEU A 209 -28.04 -4.98 -9.56
C LEU A 209 -28.96 -3.79 -9.25
N SER A 210 -29.04 -3.35 -8.00
CA SER A 210 -29.96 -2.28 -7.59
C SER A 210 -29.38 -0.88 -7.66
N SER A 211 -28.04 -0.72 -7.66
CA SER A 211 -27.41 0.60 -7.72
C SER A 211 -27.31 1.13 -9.15
N ALA A 212 -27.44 2.46 -9.30
CA ALA A 212 -27.10 3.14 -10.54
C ALA A 212 -25.57 3.21 -10.68
N TRP A 213 -25.00 2.51 -11.65
CA TRP A 213 -23.54 2.32 -11.76
C TRP A 213 -22.75 3.60 -12.06
N TRP A 214 -23.35 4.52 -12.80
CA TRP A 214 -22.70 5.74 -13.29
C TRP A 214 -23.40 7.03 -12.84
N ASN A 215 -24.54 6.91 -12.16
CA ASN A 215 -25.31 8.05 -11.66
C ASN A 215 -25.30 8.05 -10.13
N SER A 216 -24.33 8.74 -9.55
CA SER A 216 -24.17 8.84 -8.09
C SER A 216 -25.40 9.47 -7.42
N TRP A 217 -26.00 10.50 -8.03
CA TRP A 217 -27.19 11.16 -7.49
C TRP A 217 -28.40 10.22 -7.39
N ALA A 218 -28.56 9.30 -8.34
CA ALA A 218 -29.61 8.28 -8.27
C ALA A 218 -29.42 7.30 -7.10
N ASN A 219 -28.19 7.18 -6.57
CA ASN A 219 -27.89 6.41 -5.36
C ASN A 219 -28.02 7.25 -4.07
N GLY A 220 -28.55 8.48 -4.14
CA GLY A 220 -28.67 9.38 -2.98
C GLY A 220 -27.38 10.13 -2.62
N TRP A 221 -26.36 10.08 -3.48
CA TRP A 221 -25.11 10.82 -3.27
C TRP A 221 -25.30 12.31 -3.56
N ASN A 222 -24.62 13.15 -2.78
CA ASN A 222 -24.37 14.55 -3.10
C ASN A 222 -23.01 14.99 -2.55
N PRO A 223 -22.40 16.07 -3.08
CA PRO A 223 -21.05 16.48 -2.70
C PRO A 223 -20.88 16.79 -1.21
N GLN A 224 -21.91 17.31 -0.54
CA GLN A 224 -21.88 17.72 0.86
C GLN A 224 -21.92 16.51 1.80
N VAL A 225 -22.66 15.46 1.43
CA VAL A 225 -22.66 14.17 2.14
C VAL A 225 -21.32 13.45 1.95
N ALA A 226 -20.76 13.52 0.74
CA ALA A 226 -19.48 12.91 0.42
C ALA A 226 -18.31 13.60 1.15
N GLN A 227 -18.35 14.93 1.23
CA GLN A 227 -17.36 15.75 1.90
C GLN A 227 -18.04 16.97 2.56
N PRO A 228 -18.21 16.96 3.88
CA PRO A 228 -18.75 18.10 4.61
C PRO A 228 -17.94 19.38 4.34
N GLY A 229 -18.64 20.50 4.11
CA GLY A 229 -18.02 21.78 3.78
C GLY A 229 -17.59 21.94 2.32
N PHE A 230 -17.85 20.95 1.45
CA PHE A 230 -17.57 21.07 0.02
C PHE A 230 -18.62 21.96 -0.67
N THR A 231 -18.16 23.07 -1.25
CA THR A 231 -19.03 24.12 -1.81
C THR A 231 -19.32 23.94 -3.29
N ILE A 232 -18.51 23.16 -4.00
CA ILE A 232 -18.66 22.92 -5.44
C ILE A 232 -19.78 21.90 -5.65
N VAL A 233 -20.64 22.15 -6.65
CA VAL A 233 -21.80 21.32 -6.98
C VAL A 233 -21.76 20.84 -8.44
N GLY A 234 -22.63 19.89 -8.79
CA GLY A 234 -22.77 19.36 -10.14
C GLY A 234 -21.61 18.49 -10.61
N GLY A 235 -21.44 18.34 -11.92
CA GLY A 235 -20.44 17.43 -12.52
C GLY A 235 -18.99 17.74 -12.12
N LEU A 236 -18.64 19.02 -11.93
CA LEU A 236 -17.31 19.42 -11.46
C LEU A 236 -17.04 18.89 -10.04
N ALA A 237 -18.06 18.88 -9.18
CA ALA A 237 -17.92 18.34 -7.83
C ALA A 237 -17.61 16.84 -7.86
N LEU A 238 -18.31 16.09 -8.72
CA LEU A 238 -18.04 14.67 -8.92
C LEU A 238 -16.63 14.42 -9.45
N ALA A 239 -16.14 15.22 -10.40
CA ALA A 239 -14.78 15.08 -10.94
C ALA A 239 -13.70 15.31 -9.86
N LEU A 240 -13.87 16.35 -9.04
CA LEU A 240 -12.92 16.66 -7.96
C LEU A 240 -12.94 15.59 -6.86
N LEU A 241 -14.13 15.13 -6.47
CA LEU A 241 -14.30 14.07 -5.47
C LEU A 241 -13.85 12.70 -6.00
N PHE A 242 -13.99 12.46 -7.31
CA PHE A 242 -13.38 11.31 -7.97
C PHE A 242 -11.86 11.37 -7.86
N GLY A 243 -11.23 12.51 -8.16
CA GLY A 243 -9.78 12.70 -7.96
C GLY A 243 -9.35 12.42 -6.52
N ARG A 244 -10.11 12.90 -5.54
CA ARG A 244 -9.87 12.57 -4.11
C ARG A 244 -10.06 11.08 -3.83
N SER A 245 -11.05 10.43 -4.45
CA SER A 245 -11.31 9.00 -4.27
C SER A 245 -10.16 8.10 -4.75
N MET A 246 -9.31 8.58 -5.68
CA MET A 246 -8.15 7.85 -6.18
C MET A 246 -7.04 7.67 -5.15
N VAL A 247 -6.99 8.50 -4.09
CA VAL A 247 -5.98 8.39 -3.03
C VAL A 247 -5.99 6.98 -2.42
N GLY A 248 -7.19 6.42 -2.24
CA GLY A 248 -7.39 5.09 -1.67
C GLY A 248 -6.80 3.95 -2.51
N PRO A 249 -7.21 3.79 -3.78
CA PRO A 249 -6.64 2.80 -4.70
C PRO A 249 -5.13 2.98 -4.92
N LEU A 250 -4.64 4.21 -5.07
CA LEU A 250 -3.20 4.47 -5.23
C LEU A 250 -2.40 4.04 -4.00
N PHE A 251 -2.92 4.30 -2.80
CA PHE A 251 -2.32 3.81 -1.55
C PHE A 251 -2.32 2.28 -1.49
N ALA A 252 -3.42 1.63 -1.89
CA ALA A 252 -3.54 0.18 -1.82
C ALA A 252 -2.68 -0.58 -2.85
N GLN A 253 -2.28 0.07 -3.95
CA GLN A 253 -1.48 -0.52 -5.02
C GLN A 253 -0.01 -0.07 -5.01
N THR A 254 0.47 0.52 -3.93
CA THR A 254 1.88 0.92 -3.78
C THR A 254 2.77 -0.25 -3.34
N ALA A 255 4.03 0.03 -2.97
CA ALA A 255 5.02 -0.92 -2.44
C ALA A 255 5.59 -1.96 -3.43
N TRP A 256 5.17 -1.92 -4.71
CA TRP A 256 5.76 -2.74 -5.76
C TRP A 256 7.26 -2.47 -5.99
N THR A 257 7.75 -1.27 -5.65
CA THR A 257 9.17 -0.91 -5.74
C THR A 257 10.06 -1.66 -4.75
N ASN A 258 9.50 -2.34 -3.74
CA ASN A 258 10.29 -3.04 -2.72
C ASN A 258 11.23 -4.11 -3.32
N VAL A 259 10.82 -4.77 -4.40
CA VAL A 259 11.66 -5.77 -5.08
C VAL A 259 12.96 -5.16 -5.64
N THR A 260 12.96 -3.85 -5.93
CA THR A 260 14.16 -3.16 -6.44
C THR A 260 15.26 -3.05 -5.38
N PHE A 261 14.92 -3.10 -4.08
CA PHE A 261 15.92 -3.04 -3.01
C PHE A 261 16.75 -4.32 -2.89
N VAL A 262 16.16 -5.46 -3.27
CA VAL A 262 16.84 -6.76 -3.34
C VAL A 262 17.34 -7.07 -4.75
N GLY A 263 17.49 -6.04 -5.58
CA GLY A 263 17.89 -6.16 -6.98
C GLY A 263 19.23 -6.89 -7.18
N SER A 264 20.11 -6.91 -6.17
CA SER A 264 21.37 -7.66 -6.15
C SER A 264 21.27 -9.14 -5.77
N GLU A 265 20.14 -9.59 -5.24
CA GLU A 265 19.88 -10.96 -4.80
C GLU A 265 19.02 -11.74 -5.81
N VAL A 266 18.41 -11.05 -6.77
CA VAL A 266 17.59 -11.64 -7.84
C VAL A 266 18.48 -12.29 -8.90
N ARG A 267 18.25 -13.58 -9.20
CA ARG A 267 18.86 -14.32 -10.31
C ARG A 267 18.40 -13.74 -11.64
N ASP A 268 19.29 -13.65 -12.64
CA ASP A 268 19.02 -13.05 -13.96
C ASP A 268 18.14 -11.76 -13.85
N PRO A 269 18.65 -10.73 -13.13
CA PRO A 269 17.84 -9.58 -12.77
C PRO A 269 17.29 -8.84 -13.99
N GLY A 270 18.00 -8.88 -15.13
CA GLY A 270 17.57 -8.29 -16.40
C GLY A 270 16.20 -8.79 -16.88
N LYS A 271 15.88 -10.08 -16.66
CA LYS A 271 14.57 -10.64 -17.04
C LYS A 271 13.63 -10.74 -15.85
N ASN A 272 14.15 -11.14 -14.70
CA ASN A 272 13.31 -11.51 -13.56
C ASN A 272 12.77 -10.29 -12.81
N LEU A 273 13.47 -9.15 -12.79
CA LEU A 273 12.92 -7.91 -12.22
C LEU A 273 11.76 -7.36 -13.07
N VAL A 274 11.86 -7.42 -14.40
CA VAL A 274 10.76 -7.02 -15.29
C VAL A 274 9.53 -7.89 -15.08
N ARG A 275 9.72 -9.21 -15.08
CA ARG A 275 8.62 -10.17 -14.83
C ARG A 275 7.99 -9.97 -13.47
N ALA A 276 8.79 -9.75 -12.43
CA ALA A 276 8.31 -9.52 -11.08
C ALA A 276 7.51 -8.21 -10.97
N LEU A 277 8.04 -7.12 -11.49
CA LEU A 277 7.39 -5.81 -11.44
C LEU A 277 6.10 -5.78 -12.27
N VAL A 278 6.17 -6.13 -13.56
CA VAL A 278 5.01 -6.04 -14.45
C VAL A 278 3.99 -7.13 -14.13
N GLY A 279 4.45 -8.38 -13.98
CA GLY A 279 3.58 -9.51 -13.68
C GLY A 279 2.98 -9.44 -12.28
N GLY A 280 3.79 -9.08 -11.28
CA GLY A 280 3.33 -8.90 -9.90
C GLY A 280 2.32 -7.77 -9.77
N CYS A 281 2.60 -6.59 -10.34
CA CYS A 281 1.62 -5.49 -10.37
C CYS A 281 0.34 -5.88 -11.11
N GLY A 282 0.45 -6.53 -12.27
CA GLY A 282 -0.71 -6.98 -13.04
C GLY A 282 -1.60 -7.95 -12.27
N ILE A 283 -1.01 -8.92 -11.58
CA ILE A 283 -1.76 -9.86 -10.73
C ILE A 283 -2.49 -9.12 -9.60
N VAL A 284 -1.82 -8.18 -8.92
CA VAL A 284 -2.42 -7.41 -7.82
C VAL A 284 -3.52 -6.46 -8.29
N VAL A 285 -3.39 -5.87 -9.48
CA VAL A 285 -4.43 -5.00 -10.03
C VAL A 285 -5.70 -5.77 -10.40
N VAL A 286 -5.54 -7.03 -10.84
CA VAL A 286 -6.68 -7.91 -11.17
C VAL A 286 -7.36 -8.46 -9.92
N LEU A 287 -6.58 -8.72 -8.86
CA LEU A 287 -7.05 -9.26 -7.58
C LEU A 287 -7.77 -8.21 -6.73
#